data_AF-A0A530M031-F1
#
_entry.id   AF-A0A530M031-F1
#
_cell.length_a   1.000
_cell.length_b   1.000
_cell.length_c   1.000
_cell.angle_alpha   90.00
_cell.angle_beta   90.00
_cell.angle_gamma   90.00
#
_symmetry.space_group_name_H-M   'P 1'
#
loop_
_entity.id
_entity.type
_entity.pdbx_description
1 polymer ?
#
loop_
_entity_poly.entity_id
_entity_poly.type
_entity_poly.pdbx_seq_one_letter_code
_entity_poly.pdbx_strand_id
1 'polypeptide(L)'
;ASEFGWHEVALTAAANADPVLAALPEKFPIFEWHDDTFVLPETAVRLAGNAVADNQAFRIGRAVYGFQFHFEADRPMVRDWSTSFAPLIAERHPEWAGRLDSEMARNGPQADAAGLAIARAWVATIGSVSV
;
A
#
# COMPACT_ATOMS: atom_id res chain seq x y z
N ALA A 1 13.85 5.95 -1.45
CA ALA A 1 12.81 6.80 -2.04
C ALA A 1 11.93 7.19 -0.86
N SER A 2 11.66 8.48 -0.63
CA SER A 2 11.01 8.90 0.63
C SER A 2 9.57 9.32 0.38
N GLU A 3 8.64 8.65 1.06
CA GLU A 3 7.20 8.93 1.00
C GLU A 3 6.57 8.80 2.39
N PHE A 4 5.67 9.72 2.71
CA PHE A 4 4.92 9.72 3.95
C PHE A 4 3.50 10.25 3.72
N GLY A 5 2.50 9.60 4.30
CA GLY A 5 1.09 9.96 4.14
C GLY A 5 0.41 9.17 3.02
N TRP A 6 -0.77 9.62 2.58
CA TRP A 6 -1.46 8.96 1.47
C TRP A 6 -0.95 9.46 0.12
N HIS A 7 -0.49 8.52 -0.72
CA HIS A 7 -0.07 8.80 -2.10
C HIS A 7 -0.85 7.94 -3.09
N GLU A 8 -1.01 8.45 -4.31
CA GLU A 8 -1.58 7.66 -5.40
C GLU A 8 -0.56 6.63 -5.89
N VAL A 9 -0.98 5.37 -5.94
CA VAL A 9 -0.24 4.28 -6.57
C VAL A 9 -1.00 3.82 -7.80
N ALA A 10 -0.26 3.51 -8.87
CA ALA A 10 -0.82 2.99 -10.11
C ALA A 10 -0.44 1.51 -10.30
N LEU A 11 -1.41 0.71 -10.73
CA LEU A 11 -1.19 -0.65 -11.18
C LEU A 11 -0.43 -0.66 -12.52
N THR A 12 0.43 -1.65 -12.68
CA THR A 12 1.04 -1.98 -13.97
C THR A 12 0.09 -2.84 -14.80
N ALA A 13 0.35 -2.97 -16.10
CA ALA A 13 -0.42 -3.87 -16.96
C ALA A 13 -0.40 -5.34 -16.48
N ALA A 14 0.66 -5.78 -15.80
CA ALA A 14 0.77 -7.14 -15.27
C ALA A 14 -0.21 -7.40 -14.11
N ALA A 15 -0.64 -6.36 -13.39
CA ALA A 15 -1.59 -6.50 -12.29
C ALA A 15 -3.02 -6.80 -12.76
N ASN A 16 -3.38 -6.50 -14.02
CA ASN A 16 -4.73 -6.72 -14.55
C ASN A 16 -5.17 -8.19 -14.52
N ALA A 17 -4.22 -9.13 -14.56
CA ALA A 17 -4.48 -10.57 -14.46
C ALA A 17 -3.92 -11.17 -13.15
N ASP A 18 -3.46 -10.33 -12.22
CA ASP A 18 -2.87 -10.80 -10.96
C ASP A 18 -3.96 -11.21 -9.97
N PRO A 19 -3.87 -12.40 -9.33
CA PRO A 19 -4.93 -12.90 -8.44
C PRO A 19 -5.26 -12.00 -7.25
N VAL A 20 -4.34 -11.15 -6.81
CA VAL A 20 -4.54 -10.26 -5.65
C VAL A 20 -4.81 -8.84 -6.10
N LEU A 21 -3.97 -8.31 -7.00
CA LEU A 21 -4.02 -6.89 -7.36
C LEU A 21 -5.08 -6.56 -8.43
N ALA A 22 -5.58 -7.54 -9.20
CA ALA A 22 -6.64 -7.29 -10.20
C ALA A 22 -7.99 -6.88 -9.59
N ALA A 23 -8.17 -7.04 -8.27
CA ALA A 23 -9.36 -6.60 -7.56
C ALA A 23 -9.40 -5.08 -7.30
N LEU A 24 -8.30 -4.36 -7.56
CA LEU A 24 -8.17 -2.93 -7.31
C LEU A 24 -8.45 -2.09 -8.57
N PRO A 25 -8.84 -0.82 -8.41
CA PRO A 25 -8.83 0.12 -9.53
C PRO A 25 -7.39 0.35 -10.04
N GLU A 26 -7.26 0.83 -11.28
CA GLU A 26 -5.96 1.14 -11.90
C GLU A 26 -5.11 2.09 -11.04
N LYS A 27 -5.76 3.01 -10.33
CA LYS A 27 -5.14 3.98 -9.43
C LYS A 27 -5.93 4.07 -8.13
N PHE A 28 -5.23 4.13 -7.01
CA PHE A 28 -5.85 4.28 -5.69
C PHE A 28 -4.89 4.99 -4.74
N PRO A 29 -5.42 5.75 -3.76
CA PRO A 29 -4.60 6.23 -2.66
C PRO A 29 -4.30 5.09 -1.68
N ILE A 30 -3.07 5.04 -1.16
CA ILE A 30 -2.66 4.11 -0.10
C ILE A 30 -1.65 4.79 0.83
N PHE A 31 -1.52 4.30 2.06
CA PHE A 31 -0.64 4.95 3.05
C PHE A 31 0.81 4.52 2.85
N GLU A 32 1.70 5.50 2.82
CA GLU A 32 3.15 5.34 2.69
C GLU A 32 3.84 5.79 3.98
N TRP A 33 4.87 5.06 4.37
CA TRP A 33 5.84 5.53 5.35
C TRP A 33 7.18 4.80 5.16
N HIS A 34 8.03 5.33 4.29
CA HIS A 34 9.35 4.74 3.99
C HIS A 34 10.35 5.77 3.48
N ASP A 35 11.63 5.40 3.51
CA ASP A 35 12.76 6.24 3.03
C ASP A 35 13.65 5.56 2.00
N ASP A 36 13.53 4.25 1.90
CA ASP A 36 14.28 3.41 1.01
C ASP A 36 13.36 2.81 -0.05
N THR A 37 13.95 2.11 -0.99
CA THR A 37 13.20 1.27 -1.92
C THR A 37 14.03 0.03 -2.20
N PHE A 38 13.46 -0.92 -2.92
CA PHE A 38 14.12 -2.19 -3.23
C PHE A 38 14.27 -2.38 -4.73
N VAL A 39 15.25 -3.21 -5.08
CA VAL A 39 15.39 -3.77 -6.43
C VAL A 39 14.63 -5.09 -6.51
N LEU A 40 14.09 -5.39 -7.69
CA LEU A 40 13.38 -6.64 -7.93
C LEU A 40 14.34 -7.70 -8.48
N PRO A 41 14.29 -8.96 -7.98
CA PRO A 41 14.99 -10.06 -8.63
C PRO A 41 14.33 -10.36 -9.99
N GLU A 42 15.06 -11.01 -10.89
CA GLU A 42 14.59 -11.32 -12.26
C GLU A 42 13.27 -12.12 -12.30
N THR A 43 13.00 -12.91 -11.26
CA THR A 43 11.80 -13.75 -11.16
C THR A 43 10.57 -13.01 -10.61
N ALA A 44 10.73 -11.74 -10.22
CA ALA A 44 9.63 -10.93 -9.70
C ALA A 44 8.86 -10.25 -10.84
N VAL A 45 7.54 -10.27 -10.71
CA VAL A 45 6.63 -9.47 -11.53
C VAL A 45 6.30 -8.22 -10.74
N ARG A 46 6.70 -7.05 -11.25
CA ARG A 46 6.28 -5.76 -10.71
C ARG A 46 4.78 -5.55 -10.98
N LEU A 47 4.03 -5.19 -9.94
CA LEU A 47 2.58 -5.08 -9.99
C LEU A 47 2.09 -3.64 -9.84
N ALA A 48 2.78 -2.81 -9.07
CA ALA A 48 2.39 -1.41 -8.86
C ALA A 48 3.61 -0.50 -8.71
N GLY A 49 3.43 0.79 -8.95
CA GLY A 49 4.45 1.83 -8.80
C GLY A 49 3.86 3.24 -8.80
N ASN A 50 4.68 4.22 -8.47
CA ASN A 50 4.37 5.63 -8.66
C ASN A 50 5.63 6.40 -9.09
N ALA A 51 5.56 7.73 -9.14
CA ALA A 51 6.67 8.56 -9.61
C ALA A 51 7.85 8.65 -8.62
N VAL A 52 7.66 8.35 -7.33
CA VAL A 52 8.70 8.42 -6.29
C VAL A 52 9.36 7.05 -6.09
N ALA A 53 8.55 5.99 -6.04
CA ALA A 53 8.99 4.61 -5.96
C ALA A 53 8.40 3.79 -7.12
N ASP A 54 9.25 3.38 -8.06
CA ASP A 54 8.85 2.51 -9.17
C ASP A 54 8.31 1.16 -8.69
N ASN A 55 8.85 0.63 -7.59
CA ASN A 55 8.52 -0.67 -7.04
C ASN A 55 7.65 -0.51 -5.79
N GLN A 56 6.34 -0.53 -5.97
CA GLN A 56 5.37 -0.41 -4.88
C GLN A 56 4.75 -1.76 -4.47
N ALA A 57 4.56 -2.66 -5.43
CA ALA A 57 4.12 -4.03 -5.16
C ALA A 57 4.73 -5.00 -6.18
N PHE A 58 5.00 -6.24 -5.76
CA PHE A 58 5.47 -7.30 -6.65
C PHE A 58 5.00 -8.68 -6.21
N ARG A 59 5.09 -9.64 -7.14
CA ARG A 59 4.88 -11.07 -6.89
C ARG A 59 6.04 -11.92 -7.37
N ILE A 60 6.38 -12.96 -6.61
CA ILE A 60 7.27 -14.05 -7.02
C ILE A 60 6.51 -15.38 -6.96
N GLY A 61 6.50 -16.12 -8.07
CA GLY A 61 5.83 -17.41 -8.15
C GLY A 61 4.34 -17.33 -7.82
N ARG A 62 3.82 -18.33 -7.10
CA ARG A 62 2.38 -18.45 -6.81
C ARG A 62 1.91 -17.54 -5.66
N ALA A 63 2.71 -17.43 -4.61
CA ALA A 63 2.21 -17.05 -3.29
C ALA A 63 3.20 -16.17 -2.49
N VAL A 64 4.13 -15.50 -3.15
CA VAL A 64 5.03 -14.55 -2.50
C VAL A 64 4.70 -13.17 -3.03
N TYR A 65 4.26 -12.28 -2.16
CA TYR A 65 4.00 -10.88 -2.47
C TYR A 65 4.86 -9.99 -1.55
N GLY A 66 5.28 -8.85 -2.09
CA GLY A 66 5.89 -7.78 -1.30
C GLY A 66 5.23 -6.45 -1.65
N PHE A 67 5.12 -5.60 -0.64
CA PHE A 67 4.49 -4.29 -0.71
C PHE A 67 5.40 -3.27 -0.03
N GLN A 68 5.58 -2.11 -0.67
CA GLN A 68 6.28 -0.97 -0.10
C GLN A 68 5.34 -0.10 0.73
N PHE A 69 4.10 0.08 0.25
CA PHE A 69 3.02 0.74 0.98
C PHE A 69 2.45 -0.11 2.11
N HIS A 70 1.71 0.54 3.02
CA HIS A 70 1.03 -0.06 4.16
C HIS A 70 -0.47 -0.23 3.90
N PHE A 71 -0.85 -1.33 3.25
CA PHE A 71 -2.27 -1.61 2.97
C PHE A 71 -3.04 -2.13 4.20
N GLU A 72 -2.32 -2.53 5.24
CA GLU A 72 -2.86 -2.86 6.56
C GLU A 72 -3.22 -1.63 7.38
N ALA A 73 -2.67 -0.46 7.03
CA ALA A 73 -2.85 0.78 7.78
C ALA A 73 -4.18 1.47 7.42
N ASP A 74 -5.26 0.96 8.01
CA ASP A 74 -6.56 1.63 7.95
C ASP A 74 -6.56 2.96 8.72
N ARG A 75 -7.62 3.76 8.56
CA ARG A 75 -7.74 5.07 9.23
C ARG A 75 -7.49 5.03 10.75
N PRO A 76 -8.07 4.10 11.54
CA PRO A 76 -7.71 3.93 12.95
C PRO A 76 -6.22 3.68 13.18
N MET A 77 -5.58 2.78 12.43
CA MET A 77 -4.16 2.49 12.56
C MET A 77 -3.30 3.72 12.25
N VAL A 78 -3.61 4.45 11.17
CA VAL A 78 -2.89 5.68 10.82
C VAL A 78 -3.03 6.75 11.91
N ARG A 79 -4.19 6.83 12.57
CA ARG A 79 -4.39 7.74 13.72
C ARG A 79 -3.53 7.34 14.91
N ASP A 80 -3.47 6.05 15.20
CA ASP A 80 -2.63 5.51 16.26
C ASP A 80 -1.15 5.81 15.98
N TRP A 81 -0.67 5.49 14.78
CA TRP A 81 0.69 5.80 14.33
C TRP A 81 1.02 7.29 14.43
N SER A 82 0.09 8.15 13.99
CA SER A 82 0.25 9.61 14.06
C SER A 82 0.37 10.13 15.49
N THR A 83 -0.20 9.42 16.46
CA THR A 83 -0.14 9.76 17.88
C THR A 83 1.11 9.17 18.53
N SER A 84 1.31 7.86 18.36
CA SER A 84 2.39 7.08 18.97
C SER A 84 3.78 7.51 18.52
N PHE A 85 3.90 7.99 17.28
CA PHE A 85 5.16 8.44 16.69
C PHE A 85 5.18 9.95 16.40
N ALA A 86 4.31 10.74 17.07
CA ALA A 86 4.18 12.18 16.80
C ALA A 86 5.51 12.95 16.81
N PRO A 87 6.45 12.73 17.77
CA PRO A 87 7.74 13.43 17.74
C PRO A 87 8.57 13.09 16.50
N LEU A 88 8.65 11.81 16.14
CA LEU A 88 9.40 11.33 14.97
C LEU A 88 8.81 11.87 13.67
N ILE A 89 7.48 11.88 13.55
CA ILE A 89 6.80 12.45 12.39
C ILE A 89 7.08 13.96 12.33
N ALA A 90 6.98 14.68 13.44
CA ALA A 90 7.17 16.13 13.47
C ALA A 90 8.59 16.58 13.09
N GLU A 91 9.61 15.74 13.28
CA GLU A 91 10.99 16.02 12.83
C GLU A 91 11.09 16.20 11.31
N ARG A 92 10.21 15.54 10.53
CA ARG A 92 10.31 15.45 9.07
C ARG A 92 9.08 15.94 8.32
N HIS A 93 7.92 15.84 8.95
CA HIS A 93 6.60 16.23 8.47
C HIS A 93 5.89 17.05 9.56
N PRO A 94 6.45 18.21 9.98
CA PRO A 94 5.89 19.03 11.06
C PRO A 94 4.45 19.48 10.81
N GLU A 95 4.03 19.52 9.55
CA GLU A 95 2.69 19.89 9.13
C GLU A 95 1.67 18.75 9.18
N TRP A 96 2.11 17.50 9.40
CA TRP A 96 1.24 16.31 9.37
C TRP A 96 0.09 16.41 10.36
N ALA A 97 0.39 16.76 11.61
CA ALA A 97 -0.62 16.87 12.66
C ALA A 97 -1.76 17.85 12.29
N GLY A 98 -1.43 18.92 11.56
CA GLY A 98 -2.41 19.91 11.11
C GLY A 98 -3.24 19.48 9.89
N ARG A 99 -2.79 18.48 9.12
CA ARG A 99 -3.46 18.00 7.90
C ARG A 99 -4.07 16.61 8.02
N LEU A 100 -3.71 15.84 9.05
CA LEU A 100 -4.11 14.45 9.25
C LEU A 100 -5.60 14.21 9.00
N ASP A 101 -6.48 14.97 9.66
CA ASP A 101 -7.93 14.74 9.54
C ASP A 101 -8.45 15.03 8.12
N SER A 102 -7.91 16.05 7.45
CA SER A 102 -8.29 16.36 6.06
C SER A 102 -7.80 15.32 5.06
N GLU A 103 -6.56 14.84 5.23
CA GLU A 103 -5.97 13.78 4.42
C GLU A 103 -6.72 12.45 4.63
N MET A 104 -7.03 12.14 5.89
CA MET A 104 -7.79 10.96 6.25
C MET A 104 -9.21 10.97 5.68
N ALA A 105 -9.88 12.13 5.70
CA ALA A 105 -11.21 12.29 5.12
C ALA A 105 -11.18 12.13 3.59
N ARG A 106 -10.13 12.66 2.94
CA ARG A 106 -9.98 12.62 1.48
C ARG A 106 -9.62 11.24 0.95
N ASN A 107 -8.65 10.59 1.57
CA ASN A 107 -7.97 9.41 1.01
C ASN A 107 -8.37 8.12 1.73
N GLY A 108 -8.62 8.19 3.04
CA GLY A 108 -8.81 7.02 3.90
C GLY A 108 -9.92 6.06 3.46
N PRO A 109 -11.12 6.52 3.04
CA PRO A 109 -12.17 5.59 2.60
C PRO A 109 -11.76 4.70 1.42
N GLN A 110 -11.01 5.24 0.45
CA GLN A 110 -10.53 4.48 -0.70
C GLN A 110 -9.34 3.59 -0.33
N ALA A 111 -8.43 4.09 0.51
CA ALA A 111 -7.28 3.33 1.01
C ALA A 111 -7.72 2.10 1.83
N ASP A 112 -8.66 2.28 2.77
CA ASP A 112 -9.22 1.18 3.56
C ASP A 112 -9.87 0.12 2.67
N ALA A 113 -10.62 0.55 1.65
CA ALA A 113 -11.28 -0.36 0.71
C ALA A 113 -10.27 -1.14 -0.13
N ALA A 114 -9.19 -0.49 -0.58
CA ALA A 114 -8.10 -1.13 -1.31
C ALA A 114 -7.37 -2.15 -0.43
N GLY A 115 -7.02 -1.79 0.81
CA GLY A 115 -6.38 -2.70 1.75
C GLY A 115 -7.21 -3.94 2.06
N LEU A 116 -8.52 -3.76 2.30
CA LEU A 116 -9.43 -4.88 2.51
C LEU A 116 -9.59 -5.76 1.26
N ALA A 117 -9.61 -5.17 0.07
CA ALA A 117 -9.68 -5.91 -1.18
C ALA A 117 -8.42 -6.77 -1.40
N ILE A 118 -7.22 -6.22 -1.15
CA ILE A 118 -5.95 -6.96 -1.18
C ILE A 118 -6.01 -8.16 -0.23
N ALA A 119 -6.39 -7.92 1.04
CA ALA A 119 -6.44 -8.97 2.05
C ALA A 119 -7.44 -10.09 1.66
N ARG A 120 -8.63 -9.73 1.17
CA ARG A 120 -9.65 -10.70 0.73
C ARG A 120 -9.19 -11.49 -0.49
N ALA A 121 -8.62 -10.81 -1.48
CA ALA A 121 -8.14 -11.45 -2.70
C ALA A 121 -6.99 -12.42 -2.37
N TRP A 122 -6.07 -12.04 -1.48
CA TRP A 122 -5.03 -12.92 -0.97
C TRP A 122 -5.60 -14.18 -0.31
N VAL A 123 -6.56 -14.03 0.62
CA VAL A 123 -7.21 -15.17 1.28
C VAL A 123 -7.90 -16.08 0.26
N ALA A 124 -8.53 -15.52 -0.77
CA ALA A 124 -9.16 -16.29 -1.84
C ALA A 124 -8.17 -17.14 -2.66
N THR A 125 -6.87 -16.81 -2.65
CA THR A 125 -5.82 -17.63 -3.30
C THR A 125 -5.43 -18.88 -2.48
N ILE A 126 -5.85 -18.96 -1.23
CA ILE A 126 -5.68 -20.13 -0.38
C ILE A 126 -6.80 -21.11 -0.78
N GLY A 127 -6.45 -22.07 -1.64
CA GLY A 127 -7.43 -23.02 -2.17
C GLY A 127 -8.25 -23.69 -1.07
N SER A 128 -9.51 -24.02 -1.37
CA SER A 128 -10.28 -24.94 -0.55
C SER A 128 -9.54 -26.27 -0.53
N VAL A 129 -8.95 -26.62 0.62
CA VAL A 129 -8.54 -28.00 0.87
C VAL A 129 -9.84 -28.81 0.87
N SER A 130 -10.14 -29.47 -0.25
CA SER A 130 -11.05 -30.60 -0.22
C SER A 130 -10.36 -31.67 0.62
N VAL A 131 -10.75 -31.76 1.89
CA VAL A 131 -10.48 -32.92 2.75
C VAL A 131 -11.39 -34.05 2.32
#